data_AF-A0A378JVK9-F1
#
_entry.id   AF-A0A378JVK9-F1
#
_cell.length_a   1.000
_cell.length_b   1.000
_cell.length_c   1.000
_cell.angle_alpha   90.00
_cell.angle_beta   90.00
_cell.angle_gamma   90.00
#
_symmetry.space_group_name_H-M   'P 1'
#
loop_
_entity.id
_entity.type
_entity.pdbx_description
1 polymer ?
#
loop_
_entity_poly.entity_id
_entity_poly.type
_entity_poly.pdbx_seq_one_letter_code
_entity_poly.pdbx_strand_id
1 'polypeptide(L)'
;MRLPILVSLCILLVNLSGCEQIALMATPPKKAKDSKNKLAVQAKHYFWTSLHHGRYQNIPRVNYLLTAAYLENPDDPQLAAYLGFTHIWNITERFRTQDHSPLITNEIVLSKKYFLDALQLDPHNPIYLGFYGDTQLIEGQIYQDKQEEVRGYFTLKKAIQAWPQFNYFTAGYPMSSLPADSEHYKEGLQWQWKTLDLCSRTKINRNNPDYHPYMNKELHTGKQRACWNSIIAPHNFEGFFMNMGDMLVKSGDVETGIIIYKNAKLSKTYNLWPYKEMLEQRILNARNNAVNFNKKAATANKSIVFNSGYGCVVCHQK
;
A
#
# COMPACT_ATOMS: atom_id res chain seq x y z
N MET A 1 17.73 8.72 59.42
CA MET A 1 17.70 7.29 59.04
C MET A 1 16.80 6.94 57.83
N ARG A 2 16.48 7.86 56.90
CA ARG A 2 15.61 7.53 55.73
C ARG A 2 16.31 7.56 54.36
N LEU A 3 17.54 8.08 54.29
CA LEU A 3 18.30 8.21 53.04
C LEU A 3 18.91 6.89 52.52
N PRO A 4 19.47 5.98 53.34
CA PRO A 4 20.11 4.76 52.81
C PRO A 4 19.09 3.74 52.27
N ILE A 5 17.88 3.72 52.83
CA ILE A 5 16.79 2.84 52.38
C ILE A 5 16.27 3.28 51.00
N LEU A 6 16.16 4.59 50.75
CA LEU A 6 15.75 5.11 49.44
C LEU A 6 16.78 4.83 48.34
N VAL A 7 18.08 4.92 48.66
CA VAL A 7 19.17 4.66 47.70
C VAL A 7 19.25 3.17 47.35
N SER A 8 19.11 2.27 48.33
CA SER A 8 19.07 0.83 48.06
C SER A 8 17.84 0.39 47.27
N LEU A 9 16.67 1.02 47.47
CA LEU A 9 15.47 0.74 46.68
C LEU A 9 15.59 1.22 45.23
N CYS A 10 16.19 2.40 44.98
CA CYS A 10 16.45 2.89 43.64
C CYS A 10 17.46 2.02 42.87
N ILE A 11 18.51 1.51 43.53
CA ILE A 11 19.47 0.60 42.90
C ILE A 11 18.82 -0.74 42.54
N LEU A 12 17.93 -1.29 43.38
CA LEU A 12 17.19 -2.52 43.05
C LEU A 12 16.20 -2.34 41.89
N LEU A 13 15.54 -1.18 41.79
CA LEU A 13 14.58 -0.88 40.71
C LEU A 13 15.26 -0.63 39.35
N VAL A 14 16.47 -0.03 39.36
CA VAL A 14 17.30 0.13 38.15
C VAL A 14 17.86 -1.22 37.68
N ASN A 15 18.16 -2.14 38.59
CA ASN A 15 18.67 -3.47 38.23
C ASN A 15 17.62 -4.39 37.57
N LEU A 16 16.33 -4.28 37.92
CA LEU A 16 15.29 -5.13 37.32
C LEU A 16 14.85 -4.69 35.93
N SER A 17 14.84 -3.38 35.66
CA SER A 17 14.52 -2.84 34.32
C SER A 17 15.72 -2.82 33.37
N GLY A 18 16.95 -2.89 33.89
CA GLY A 18 18.17 -3.01 33.09
C GLY A 18 18.46 -4.41 32.55
N CYS A 19 18.03 -5.47 33.24
CA CYS A 19 18.32 -6.86 32.82
C CYS A 19 17.76 -7.22 31.44
N GLU A 20 16.52 -6.82 31.13
CA GLU A 20 15.91 -7.07 29.82
C GLU A 20 16.66 -6.31 28.71
N GLN A 21 16.95 -5.02 28.92
CA GLN A 21 17.68 -4.23 27.93
C GLN A 21 19.10 -4.77 27.69
N ILE A 22 19.81 -5.18 28.75
CA ILE A 22 21.14 -5.80 28.64
C ILE A 22 21.03 -7.14 27.89
N ALA A 23 20.04 -7.98 28.22
CA ALA A 23 19.83 -9.24 27.54
C ALA A 23 19.50 -9.06 26.04
N LEU A 24 18.66 -8.08 25.69
CA LEU A 24 18.34 -7.75 24.31
C LEU A 24 19.54 -7.15 23.56
N MET A 25 20.34 -6.29 24.19
CA MET A 25 21.56 -5.74 23.60
C MET A 25 22.64 -6.81 23.38
N ALA A 26 22.69 -7.82 24.26
CA ALA A 26 23.63 -8.94 24.15
C ALA A 26 23.14 -10.04 23.18
N THR A 27 21.84 -10.12 22.91
CA THR A 27 21.27 -11.10 21.99
C THR A 27 21.53 -10.66 20.54
N PRO A 28 22.14 -11.50 19.69
CA PRO A 28 22.36 -11.15 18.30
C PRO A 28 21.05 -10.78 17.60
N PRO A 29 21.01 -9.68 16.83
CA PRO A 29 19.82 -9.35 16.07
C PRO A 29 19.57 -10.41 15.01
N LYS A 30 18.29 -10.59 14.68
CA LYS A 30 17.85 -11.41 13.56
C LYS A 30 18.57 -10.94 12.28
N LYS A 31 19.12 -11.86 11.49
CA LYS A 31 19.87 -11.53 10.27
C LYS A 31 19.12 -12.04 9.06
N ALA A 32 19.02 -11.21 8.02
CA ALA A 32 18.38 -11.61 6.77
C ALA A 32 19.03 -12.87 6.16
N LYS A 33 18.19 -13.82 5.76
CA LYS A 33 18.59 -15.05 5.09
C LYS A 33 17.54 -15.43 4.06
N ASP A 34 17.94 -15.43 2.79
CA ASP A 34 17.06 -15.81 1.69
C ASP A 34 16.64 -17.28 1.76
N SER A 35 15.35 -17.55 1.58
CA SER A 35 14.84 -18.90 1.38
C SER A 35 15.01 -19.36 -0.06
N LYS A 36 15.77 -20.44 -0.24
CA LYS A 36 15.96 -21.12 -1.54
C LYS A 36 15.32 -22.50 -1.61
N ASN A 37 14.62 -22.92 -0.56
CA ASN A 37 13.98 -24.22 -0.52
C ASN A 37 12.76 -24.26 -1.46
N LYS A 38 12.33 -25.48 -1.81
CA LYS A 38 11.25 -25.71 -2.76
C LYS A 38 9.92 -25.09 -2.30
N LEU A 39 9.62 -25.14 -1.01
CA LEU A 39 8.38 -24.61 -0.45
C LEU A 39 8.29 -23.08 -0.62
N ALA A 40 9.36 -22.36 -0.28
CA ALA A 40 9.42 -20.91 -0.44
C ALA A 40 9.26 -20.49 -1.90
N VAL A 41 9.96 -21.14 -2.83
CA VAL A 41 9.83 -20.86 -4.27
C VAL A 41 8.39 -21.09 -4.74
N GLN A 42 7.76 -22.20 -4.33
CA GLN A 42 6.37 -22.51 -4.67
C GLN A 42 5.38 -21.53 -4.06
N ALA A 43 5.56 -21.13 -2.80
CA ALA A 43 4.69 -20.17 -2.12
C ALA A 43 4.76 -18.78 -2.77
N LYS A 44 5.98 -18.28 -3.04
CA LYS A 44 6.22 -17.01 -3.75
C LYS A 44 5.59 -17.04 -5.15
N HIS A 45 5.75 -18.13 -5.88
CA HIS A 45 5.13 -18.30 -7.20
C HIS A 45 3.60 -18.34 -7.13
N TYR A 46 3.04 -19.08 -6.17
CA TYR A 46 1.58 -19.19 -6.01
C TYR A 46 0.94 -17.86 -5.60
N PHE A 47 1.62 -17.04 -4.79
CA PHE A 47 1.22 -15.66 -4.49
C PHE A 47 1.09 -14.84 -5.78
N TRP A 48 2.17 -14.74 -6.57
CA TRP A 48 2.16 -13.94 -7.80
C TRP A 48 1.16 -14.46 -8.83
N THR A 49 1.10 -15.77 -9.03
CA THR A 49 0.13 -16.36 -9.95
C THR A 49 -1.30 -16.08 -9.50
N SER A 50 -1.60 -16.14 -8.20
CA SER A 50 -2.96 -15.82 -7.71
C SER A 50 -3.30 -14.34 -7.88
N LEU A 51 -2.38 -13.44 -7.53
CA LEU A 51 -2.57 -11.99 -7.66
C LEU A 51 -2.69 -11.55 -9.13
N HIS A 52 -1.78 -12.03 -10.01
CA HIS A 52 -1.80 -11.71 -11.44
C HIS A 52 -3.01 -12.28 -12.18
N HIS A 53 -3.70 -13.28 -11.64
CA HIS A 53 -4.97 -13.77 -12.20
C HIS A 53 -6.21 -13.24 -11.44
N GLY A 54 -6.03 -12.31 -10.50
CA GLY A 54 -7.12 -11.73 -9.71
C GLY A 54 -7.90 -12.74 -8.87
N ARG A 55 -7.29 -13.88 -8.50
CA ARG A 55 -7.94 -14.99 -7.79
C ARG A 55 -8.03 -14.73 -6.29
N TYR A 56 -8.89 -13.80 -5.90
CA TYR A 56 -9.11 -13.43 -4.49
C TYR A 56 -9.45 -14.64 -3.60
N GLN A 57 -10.21 -15.61 -4.11
CA GLN A 57 -10.55 -16.86 -3.42
C GLN A 57 -9.33 -17.73 -3.07
N ASN A 58 -8.17 -17.48 -3.68
CA ASN A 58 -6.94 -18.22 -3.39
C ASN A 58 -6.19 -17.68 -2.16
N ILE A 59 -6.56 -16.51 -1.63
CA ILE A 59 -5.87 -15.87 -0.49
C ILE A 59 -5.66 -16.82 0.70
N PRO A 60 -6.65 -17.63 1.15
CA PRO A 60 -6.41 -18.58 2.24
C PRO A 60 -5.28 -19.59 1.95
N ARG A 61 -5.19 -20.08 0.70
CA ARG A 61 -4.13 -21.01 0.29
C ARG A 61 -2.79 -20.30 0.13
N VAL A 62 -2.78 -19.08 -0.39
CA VAL A 62 -1.59 -18.22 -0.46
C VAL A 62 -1.03 -18.00 0.95
N ASN A 63 -1.87 -17.59 1.89
CA ASN A 63 -1.50 -17.35 3.28
C ASN A 63 -0.94 -18.62 3.93
N TYR A 64 -1.60 -19.77 3.75
CA TYR A 64 -1.13 -21.06 4.27
C TYR A 64 0.28 -21.42 3.76
N LEU A 65 0.51 -21.35 2.45
CA LEU A 65 1.80 -21.72 1.84
C LEU A 65 2.91 -20.76 2.24
N LEU A 66 2.64 -19.45 2.25
CA LEU A 66 3.60 -18.44 2.68
C LEU A 66 3.92 -18.58 4.17
N THR A 67 2.93 -18.88 5.01
CA THR A 67 3.14 -19.09 6.45
C THR A 67 4.01 -20.32 6.68
N ALA A 68 3.71 -21.45 6.01
CA ALA A 68 4.54 -22.65 6.10
C ALA A 68 5.99 -22.38 5.68
N ALA A 69 6.19 -21.67 4.56
CA ALA A 69 7.53 -21.28 4.11
C ALA A 69 8.24 -20.33 5.10
N TYR A 70 7.52 -19.35 5.67
CA TYR A 70 8.06 -18.40 6.64
C TYR A 70 8.48 -19.10 7.93
N LEU A 71 7.73 -20.11 8.40
CA LEU A 71 8.10 -20.87 9.59
C LEU A 71 9.34 -21.75 9.38
N GLU A 72 9.63 -22.20 8.16
CA GLU A 72 10.89 -22.89 7.86
C GLU A 72 12.10 -21.95 7.86
N ASN A 73 11.91 -20.67 7.55
CA ASN A 73 12.96 -19.66 7.57
C ASN A 73 12.37 -18.27 7.88
N PRO A 74 12.21 -17.94 9.17
CA PRO A 74 11.62 -16.65 9.57
C PRO A 74 12.54 -15.48 9.23
N ASP A 75 13.79 -15.74 8.88
CA ASP A 75 14.82 -14.76 8.54
C ASP A 75 14.75 -14.28 7.08
N ASP A 76 13.81 -14.76 6.26
CA ASP A 76 13.60 -14.26 4.89
C ASP A 76 12.69 -13.02 4.88
N PRO A 77 13.23 -11.80 4.60
CA PRO A 77 12.43 -10.58 4.57
C PRO A 77 11.35 -10.58 3.49
N GLN A 78 11.56 -11.27 2.38
CA GLN A 78 10.57 -11.33 1.29
C GLN A 78 9.39 -12.20 1.65
N LEU A 79 9.59 -13.32 2.35
CA LEU A 79 8.49 -14.16 2.83
C LEU A 79 7.63 -13.40 3.84
N ALA A 80 8.27 -12.69 4.77
CA ALA A 80 7.58 -11.78 5.68
C ALA A 80 6.78 -10.72 4.89
N ALA A 81 7.42 -10.03 3.94
CA ALA A 81 6.74 -9.02 3.13
C ALA A 81 5.56 -9.59 2.33
N TYR A 82 5.66 -10.78 1.72
CA TYR A 82 4.55 -11.40 1.00
C TYR A 82 3.38 -11.80 1.90
N LEU A 83 3.62 -12.18 3.15
CA LEU A 83 2.55 -12.32 4.13
C LEU A 83 1.88 -10.98 4.40
N GLY A 84 2.67 -9.92 4.61
CA GLY A 84 2.15 -8.54 4.73
C GLY A 84 1.28 -8.13 3.54
N PHE A 85 1.77 -8.33 2.32
CA PHE A 85 1.03 -8.06 1.08
C PHE A 85 -0.24 -8.91 0.93
N THR A 86 -0.21 -10.18 1.35
CA THR A 86 -1.38 -11.06 1.30
C THR A 86 -2.51 -10.51 2.17
N HIS A 87 -2.16 -10.06 3.38
CA HIS A 87 -3.13 -9.46 4.30
C HIS A 87 -3.64 -8.08 3.81
N ILE A 88 -2.76 -7.24 3.24
CA ILE A 88 -3.21 -6.00 2.56
C ILE A 88 -4.19 -6.32 1.43
N TRP A 89 -3.86 -7.29 0.57
CA TRP A 89 -4.71 -7.66 -0.54
C TRP A 89 -6.10 -8.08 -0.06
N ASN A 90 -6.16 -8.90 1.00
CA ASN A 90 -7.41 -9.34 1.61
C ASN A 90 -8.26 -8.16 2.10
N ILE A 91 -7.72 -7.28 2.95
CA ILE A 91 -8.50 -6.16 3.50
C ILE A 91 -8.87 -5.12 2.44
N THR A 92 -7.98 -4.81 1.50
CA THR A 92 -8.24 -3.83 0.45
C THR A 92 -9.32 -4.30 -0.53
N GLU A 93 -9.41 -5.60 -0.79
CA GLU A 93 -10.39 -6.18 -1.72
C GLU A 93 -11.59 -6.85 -1.03
N ARG A 94 -11.79 -6.60 0.27
CA ARG A 94 -12.91 -7.12 1.09
C ARG A 94 -14.31 -6.94 0.51
N PHE A 95 -14.51 -5.99 -0.41
CA PHE A 95 -15.78 -5.76 -1.09
C PHE A 95 -16.10 -6.77 -2.20
N ARG A 96 -15.20 -7.72 -2.47
CA ARG A 96 -15.49 -8.90 -3.32
C ARG A 96 -16.40 -9.91 -2.64
N THR A 97 -16.47 -9.89 -1.32
CA THR A 97 -17.37 -10.73 -0.53
C THR A 97 -18.51 -9.89 0.02
N GLN A 98 -19.72 -10.44 0.03
CA GLN A 98 -20.90 -9.75 0.58
C GLN A 98 -20.95 -9.81 2.11
N ASP A 99 -20.33 -10.82 2.70
CA ASP A 99 -20.21 -10.95 4.15
C ASP A 99 -18.96 -10.20 4.64
N HIS A 100 -19.19 -9.09 5.34
CA HIS A 100 -18.15 -8.27 5.94
C HIS A 100 -17.98 -8.69 7.40
N SER A 101 -17.26 -9.79 7.61
CA SER A 101 -16.88 -10.22 8.95
C SER A 101 -16.13 -9.08 9.67
N PRO A 102 -16.46 -8.76 10.93
CA PRO A 102 -15.68 -7.79 11.72
C PRO A 102 -14.22 -8.24 11.91
N LEU A 103 -13.92 -9.52 11.72
CA LEU A 103 -12.56 -10.08 11.79
C LEU A 103 -11.69 -9.66 10.61
N ILE A 104 -12.25 -9.08 9.53
CA ILE A 104 -11.44 -8.58 8.40
C ILE A 104 -10.44 -7.50 8.81
N THR A 105 -10.69 -6.82 9.93
CA THR A 105 -9.75 -5.83 10.49
C THR A 105 -8.47 -6.49 11.03
N ASN A 106 -8.50 -7.76 11.43
CA ASN A 106 -7.30 -8.49 11.88
C ASN A 106 -6.22 -8.56 10.79
N GLU A 107 -6.61 -8.50 9.52
CA GLU A 107 -5.69 -8.48 8.40
C GLU A 107 -4.74 -7.27 8.48
N ILE A 108 -5.17 -6.10 8.97
CA ILE A 108 -4.26 -4.95 9.10
C ILE A 108 -3.21 -5.19 10.19
N VAL A 109 -3.60 -5.80 11.30
CA VAL A 109 -2.72 -6.11 12.43
C VAL A 109 -1.66 -7.13 12.00
N LEU A 110 -2.09 -8.19 11.30
CA LEU A 110 -1.18 -9.20 10.76
C LEU A 110 -0.26 -8.60 9.71
N SER A 111 -0.78 -7.75 8.83
CA SER A 111 0.01 -7.04 7.84
C SER A 111 1.11 -6.20 8.47
N LYS A 112 0.75 -5.36 9.47
CA LYS A 112 1.70 -4.52 10.20
C LYS A 112 2.82 -5.35 10.82
N LYS A 113 2.47 -6.46 11.48
CA LYS A 113 3.43 -7.39 12.07
C LYS A 113 4.43 -7.89 11.02
N TYR A 114 3.95 -8.36 9.88
CA TYR A 114 4.83 -8.96 8.88
C TYR A 114 5.68 -7.93 8.11
N PHE A 115 5.20 -6.71 7.91
CA PHE A 115 6.05 -5.64 7.39
C PHE A 115 7.10 -5.17 8.41
N LEU A 116 6.77 -5.19 9.71
CA LEU A 116 7.77 -4.94 10.75
C LEU A 116 8.86 -6.03 10.74
N ASP A 117 8.49 -7.31 10.65
CA ASP A 117 9.46 -8.41 10.52
C ASP A 117 10.36 -8.20 9.28
N ALA A 118 9.77 -7.85 8.14
CA ALA A 118 10.51 -7.58 6.90
C ALA A 118 11.47 -6.39 7.05
N LEU A 119 11.06 -5.31 7.71
CA LEU A 119 11.89 -4.13 7.97
C LEU A 119 13.00 -4.38 8.99
N GLN A 120 12.77 -5.22 10.00
CA GLN A 120 13.84 -5.58 10.94
C GLN A 120 14.97 -6.32 10.21
N LEU A 121 14.62 -7.12 9.21
CA LEU A 121 15.56 -7.89 8.39
C LEU A 121 16.19 -7.06 7.25
N ASP A 122 15.43 -6.14 6.64
CA ASP A 122 15.87 -5.24 5.56
C ASP A 122 15.47 -3.78 5.87
N PRO A 123 16.17 -3.10 6.80
CA PRO A 123 15.77 -1.80 7.35
C PRO A 123 15.88 -0.63 6.37
N HIS A 124 16.55 -0.83 5.24
CA HIS A 124 16.71 0.18 4.20
C HIS A 124 15.76 -0.01 3.04
N ASN A 125 14.85 -0.98 3.10
CA ASN A 125 13.88 -1.21 2.04
C ASN A 125 12.77 -0.15 2.05
N PRO A 126 12.74 0.78 1.08
CA PRO A 126 11.74 1.84 1.08
C PRO A 126 10.32 1.33 0.80
N ILE A 127 10.17 0.15 0.17
CA ILE A 127 8.86 -0.45 -0.10
C ILE A 127 8.26 -0.93 1.23
N TYR A 128 9.02 -1.73 1.99
CA TYR A 128 8.55 -2.26 3.28
C TYR A 128 8.26 -1.12 4.26
N LEU A 129 9.06 -0.04 4.22
CA LEU A 129 8.83 1.15 5.05
C LEU A 129 7.51 1.85 4.70
N GLY A 130 7.21 1.98 3.41
CA GLY A 130 5.95 2.56 2.94
C GLY A 130 4.74 1.76 3.42
N PHE A 131 4.74 0.45 3.15
CA PHE A 131 3.62 -0.40 3.54
C PHE A 131 3.48 -0.55 5.06
N TYR A 132 4.58 -0.57 5.81
CA TYR A 132 4.52 -0.52 7.28
C TYR A 132 3.84 0.77 7.75
N GLY A 133 4.23 1.92 7.19
CA GLY A 133 3.59 3.20 7.50
C GLY A 133 2.09 3.23 7.18
N ASP A 134 1.68 2.66 6.05
CA ASP A 134 0.26 2.54 5.68
C ASP A 134 -0.49 1.66 6.67
N THR A 135 0.08 0.52 7.07
CA THR A 135 -0.57 -0.37 8.05
C THR A 135 -0.73 0.29 9.42
N GLN A 136 0.26 1.05 9.89
CA GLN A 136 0.16 1.83 11.13
C GLN A 136 -0.96 2.86 11.04
N LEU A 137 -1.00 3.62 9.94
CA LEU A 137 -2.01 4.64 9.74
C LEU A 137 -3.43 4.05 9.74
N ILE A 138 -3.63 3.00 8.94
CA ILE A 138 -4.95 2.36 8.79
C ILE A 138 -5.38 1.67 10.09
N GLU A 139 -4.46 0.99 10.78
CA GLU A 139 -4.75 0.38 12.07
C GLU A 139 -5.14 1.42 13.11
N GLY A 140 -4.39 2.52 13.21
CA GLY A 140 -4.72 3.64 14.09
C GLY A 140 -6.12 4.20 13.81
N GLN A 141 -6.50 4.33 12.53
CA GLN A 141 -7.85 4.76 12.15
C GLN A 141 -8.94 3.75 12.54
N ILE A 142 -8.69 2.45 12.33
CA ILE A 142 -9.65 1.38 12.65
C ILE A 142 -9.89 1.30 14.17
N TYR A 143 -8.83 1.35 14.96
CA TYR A 143 -8.89 1.20 16.42
C TYR A 143 -8.94 2.54 17.17
N GLN A 144 -9.03 3.66 16.45
CA GLN A 144 -9.08 5.02 16.99
C GLN A 144 -7.84 5.38 17.85
N ASP A 145 -6.68 4.82 17.53
CA ASP A 145 -5.40 5.12 18.16
C ASP A 145 -4.69 6.26 17.41
N LYS A 146 -4.82 7.48 17.94
CA LYS A 146 -4.17 8.67 17.36
C LYS A 146 -2.66 8.65 17.41
N GLN A 147 -2.04 7.95 18.37
CA GLN A 147 -0.58 7.86 18.40
C GLN A 147 -0.07 6.98 17.27
N GLU A 148 -0.76 5.86 16.99
CA GLU A 148 -0.40 4.99 15.88
C GLU A 148 -0.67 5.66 14.52
N GLU A 149 -1.75 6.44 14.38
CA GLU A 149 -1.98 7.28 13.19
C GLU A 149 -0.82 8.25 12.92
N VAL A 150 -0.39 8.98 13.95
CA VAL A 150 0.73 9.94 13.87
C VAL A 150 2.04 9.20 13.53
N ARG A 151 2.28 8.05 14.17
CA ARG A 151 3.45 7.21 13.89
C ARG A 151 3.47 6.77 12.43
N GLY A 152 2.35 6.24 11.93
CA GLY A 152 2.19 5.84 10.53
C GLY A 152 2.44 6.99 9.57
N TYR A 153 1.87 8.17 9.82
CA TYR A 153 2.10 9.37 9.01
C TYR A 153 3.61 9.69 8.88
N PHE A 154 4.34 9.77 9.99
CA PHE A 154 5.78 10.07 9.92
C PHE A 154 6.61 8.93 9.32
N THR A 155 6.21 7.67 9.51
CA THR A 155 6.81 6.53 8.80
C THR A 155 6.66 6.68 7.29
N LEU A 156 5.47 7.06 6.80
CA LEU A 156 5.22 7.33 5.39
C LEU A 156 6.07 8.47 4.84
N LYS A 157 6.24 9.56 5.61
CA LYS A 157 7.13 10.67 5.20
C LYS A 157 8.58 10.20 5.03
N LYS A 158 9.08 9.32 5.90
CA LYS A 158 10.41 8.72 5.76
C LYS A 158 10.49 7.83 4.52
N ALA A 159 9.46 7.01 4.26
CA ALA A 159 9.38 6.18 3.06
C ALA A 159 9.40 7.02 1.77
N ILE A 160 8.64 8.12 1.74
CA ILE A 160 8.64 9.11 0.65
C ILE A 160 10.04 9.68 0.43
N GLN A 161 10.75 10.07 1.49
CA GLN A 161 12.12 10.57 1.36
C GLN A 161 13.08 9.53 0.77
N ALA A 162 12.94 8.25 1.14
CA ALA A 162 13.82 7.19 0.66
C ALA A 162 13.58 6.85 -0.83
N TRP A 163 12.32 6.77 -1.26
CA TRP A 163 11.97 6.53 -2.67
C TRP A 163 10.66 7.22 -3.06
N PRO A 164 10.72 8.50 -3.48
CA PRO A 164 9.53 9.32 -3.67
C PRO A 164 8.67 8.90 -4.86
N GLN A 165 9.28 8.39 -5.95
CA GLN A 165 8.55 7.91 -7.12
C GLN A 165 7.58 6.76 -6.79
N PHE A 166 7.90 5.95 -5.78
CA PHE A 166 7.06 4.85 -5.34
C PHE A 166 6.13 5.31 -4.20
N ASN A 167 6.70 5.91 -3.16
CA ASN A 167 6.00 6.08 -1.90
C ASN A 167 5.04 7.27 -1.86
N TYR A 168 5.09 8.23 -2.78
CA TYR A 168 4.00 9.22 -2.89
C TYR A 168 2.68 8.56 -3.33
N PHE A 169 2.75 7.62 -4.28
CA PHE A 169 1.58 6.83 -4.66
C PHE A 169 1.13 5.97 -3.48
N THR A 170 2.03 5.14 -2.93
CA THR A 170 1.72 4.22 -1.82
C THR A 170 1.04 4.94 -0.66
N ALA A 171 1.63 6.02 -0.14
CA ALA A 171 1.07 6.77 0.98
C ALA A 171 -0.24 7.49 0.65
N GLY A 172 -0.40 7.96 -0.60
CA GLY A 172 -1.60 8.69 -1.01
C GLY A 172 -2.76 7.79 -1.44
N TYR A 173 -2.49 6.52 -1.76
CA TYR A 173 -3.47 5.56 -2.24
C TYR A 173 -4.58 5.25 -1.21
N PRO A 174 -4.29 4.87 0.05
CA PRO A 174 -5.32 4.63 1.04
C PRO A 174 -6.09 5.90 1.43
N MET A 175 -5.48 7.08 1.29
CA MET A 175 -6.12 8.37 1.55
C MET A 175 -7.32 8.63 0.63
N SER A 176 -7.38 8.00 -0.54
CA SER A 176 -8.54 8.08 -1.45
C SER A 176 -9.85 7.66 -0.78
N SER A 177 -9.79 6.80 0.24
CA SER A 177 -10.94 6.32 0.99
C SER A 177 -11.54 7.34 1.96
N LEU A 178 -10.77 8.36 2.35
CA LEU A 178 -11.16 9.38 3.33
C LEU A 178 -12.20 10.36 2.77
N PRO A 179 -12.94 11.11 3.62
CA PRO A 179 -13.81 12.18 3.17
C PRO A 179 -13.05 13.21 2.30
N ALA A 180 -13.66 13.64 1.19
CA ALA A 180 -13.01 14.49 0.19
C ALA A 180 -12.60 15.88 0.72
N ASP A 181 -13.29 16.35 1.75
CA ASP A 181 -13.07 17.62 2.44
C ASP A 181 -12.00 17.54 3.55
N SER A 182 -11.58 16.33 3.93
CA SER A 182 -10.57 16.12 4.97
C SER A 182 -9.16 16.54 4.51
N GLU A 183 -8.36 17.02 5.45
CA GLU A 183 -6.99 17.47 5.17
C GLU A 183 -6.09 16.34 4.65
N HIS A 184 -6.21 15.13 5.21
CA HIS A 184 -5.45 13.97 4.75
C HIS A 184 -5.82 13.53 3.33
N TYR A 185 -7.09 13.66 2.93
CA TYR A 185 -7.49 13.42 1.56
C TYR A 185 -6.83 14.41 0.59
N LYS A 186 -6.90 15.71 0.92
CA LYS A 186 -6.28 16.77 0.12
C LYS A 186 -4.77 16.56 0.01
N GLU A 187 -4.09 16.23 1.11
CA GLU A 187 -2.66 15.92 1.08
C GLU A 187 -2.37 14.68 0.23
N GLY A 188 -3.16 13.62 0.36
CA GLY A 188 -3.05 12.41 -0.46
C GLY A 188 -3.18 12.70 -1.96
N LEU A 189 -4.12 13.56 -2.35
CA LEU A 189 -4.26 14.02 -3.75
C LEU A 189 -3.03 14.84 -4.21
N GLN A 190 -2.49 15.71 -3.34
CA GLN A 190 -1.25 16.43 -3.63
C GLN A 190 -0.05 15.48 -3.81
N TRP A 191 0.00 14.37 -3.08
CA TRP A 191 1.02 13.34 -3.29
C TRP A 191 0.87 12.64 -4.65
N GLN A 192 -0.35 12.37 -5.13
CA GLN A 192 -0.55 11.86 -6.50
C GLN A 192 -0.01 12.83 -7.56
N TRP A 193 -0.27 14.13 -7.38
CA TRP A 193 0.30 15.17 -8.23
C TRP A 193 1.83 15.22 -8.21
N LYS A 194 2.45 14.98 -7.06
CA LYS A 194 3.92 14.89 -6.93
C LYS A 194 4.48 13.64 -7.61
N THR A 195 3.76 12.51 -7.55
CA THR A 195 4.12 11.30 -8.31
C THR A 195 4.22 11.63 -9.80
N LEU A 196 3.19 12.30 -10.36
CA LEU A 196 3.19 12.70 -11.76
C LEU A 196 4.35 13.63 -12.13
N ASP A 197 4.71 14.59 -11.26
CA ASP A 197 5.83 15.49 -11.53
C ASP A 197 7.17 14.76 -11.55
N LEU A 198 7.37 13.82 -10.62
CA LEU A 198 8.60 13.03 -10.54
C LEU A 198 8.72 12.06 -11.72
N CYS A 199 7.61 11.45 -12.13
CA CYS A 199 7.56 10.48 -13.22
C CYS A 199 7.73 11.15 -14.59
N SER A 200 7.14 12.34 -14.78
CA SER A 200 7.34 13.14 -15.99
C SER A 200 8.67 13.91 -16.00
N ARG A 201 9.33 14.01 -14.83
CA ARG A 201 10.55 14.81 -14.56
C ARG A 201 10.36 16.30 -14.84
N THR A 202 9.14 16.80 -14.69
CA THR A 202 8.77 18.20 -14.85
C THR A 202 7.49 18.48 -14.05
N LYS A 203 7.15 19.75 -13.83
CA LYS A 203 5.87 20.10 -13.23
C LYS A 203 4.77 20.00 -14.29
N ILE A 204 3.82 19.08 -14.14
CA ILE A 204 2.70 18.97 -15.09
C ILE A 204 1.72 20.12 -14.87
N ASN A 205 1.17 20.64 -15.97
CA ASN A 205 0.09 21.62 -15.93
C ASN A 205 -1.16 21.00 -15.29
N ARG A 206 -1.57 21.50 -14.12
CA ARG A 206 -2.73 20.95 -13.40
C ARG A 206 -4.07 21.30 -14.03
N ASN A 207 -4.12 22.38 -14.81
CA ASN A 207 -5.34 22.82 -15.51
C ASN A 207 -5.57 22.03 -16.81
N ASN A 208 -4.54 21.37 -17.33
CA ASN A 208 -4.62 20.47 -18.48
C ASN A 208 -3.54 19.40 -18.36
N PRO A 209 -3.74 18.37 -17.52
CA PRO A 209 -2.71 17.40 -17.18
C PRO A 209 -2.54 16.33 -18.27
N ASP A 210 -2.30 16.74 -19.51
CA ASP A 210 -1.99 15.83 -20.62
C ASP A 210 -0.64 15.15 -20.38
N TYR A 211 -0.66 13.82 -20.33
CA TYR A 211 0.53 13.00 -20.11
C TYR A 211 1.17 12.48 -21.41
N HIS A 212 0.54 12.70 -22.57
CA HIS A 212 1.02 12.25 -23.87
C HIS A 212 2.49 12.62 -24.16
N PRO A 213 2.96 13.86 -23.89
CA PRO A 213 4.35 14.25 -24.17
C PRO A 213 5.42 13.49 -23.37
N TYR A 214 5.02 12.75 -22.34
CA TYR A 214 5.93 12.03 -21.44
C TYR A 214 5.98 10.53 -21.71
N MET A 215 5.15 10.00 -22.61
CA MET A 215 5.08 8.55 -22.87
C MET A 215 6.38 7.98 -23.45
N ASN A 216 7.21 8.81 -24.09
CA ASN A 216 8.54 8.43 -24.56
C ASN A 216 9.60 8.34 -23.44
N LYS A 217 9.26 8.69 -22.19
CA LYS A 217 10.15 8.66 -21.02
C LYS A 217 10.03 7.37 -20.19
N GLU A 218 9.35 6.35 -20.73
CA GLU A 218 9.18 5.05 -20.08
C GLU A 218 10.53 4.41 -19.69
N LEU A 219 10.66 3.98 -18.45
CA LEU A 219 11.87 3.37 -17.89
C LEU A 219 11.52 2.16 -17.03
N HIS A 220 12.25 1.05 -17.21
CA HIS A 220 12.00 -0.19 -16.45
C HIS A 220 13.09 -0.50 -15.42
N THR A 221 14.04 0.41 -15.21
CA THR A 221 15.17 0.25 -14.27
C THR A 221 15.33 1.49 -13.38
N GLY A 222 16.12 1.37 -12.31
CA GLY A 222 16.38 2.47 -11.37
C GLY A 222 15.13 2.93 -10.62
N LYS A 223 15.19 4.10 -9.96
CA LYS A 223 14.08 4.63 -9.16
C LYS A 223 12.83 4.98 -10.00
N GLN A 224 13.02 5.31 -11.28
CA GLN A 224 11.92 5.69 -12.17
C GLN A 224 11.06 4.50 -12.64
N ARG A 225 11.51 3.26 -12.41
CA ARG A 225 10.72 2.06 -12.74
C ARG A 225 9.36 2.00 -12.04
N ALA A 226 9.19 2.68 -10.90
CA ALA A 226 7.93 2.73 -10.17
C ALA A 226 6.83 3.51 -10.91
N CYS A 227 7.19 4.31 -11.91
CA CYS A 227 6.26 5.16 -12.66
C CYS A 227 5.54 4.46 -13.81
N TRP A 228 5.95 3.23 -14.14
CA TRP A 228 5.56 2.57 -15.38
C TRP A 228 5.09 1.14 -15.13
N ASN A 229 4.59 0.50 -16.18
CA ASN A 229 4.20 -0.91 -16.13
C ASN A 229 5.43 -1.81 -15.94
N SER A 230 5.24 -2.87 -15.17
CA SER A 230 6.30 -3.80 -14.80
C SER A 230 5.78 -5.23 -14.70
N ILE A 231 6.68 -6.19 -14.55
CA ILE A 231 6.28 -7.58 -14.29
C ILE A 231 5.52 -7.75 -12.97
N ILE A 232 5.74 -6.86 -12.00
CA ILE A 232 5.06 -6.86 -10.69
C ILE A 232 3.65 -6.30 -10.84
N ALA A 233 3.52 -5.14 -11.48
CA ALA A 233 2.28 -4.42 -11.73
C ALA A 233 2.18 -4.13 -13.25
N PRO A 234 1.65 -5.08 -14.03
CA PRO A 234 1.56 -4.97 -15.49
C PRO A 234 0.68 -3.82 -15.98
N HIS A 235 -0.19 -3.30 -15.10
CA HIS A 235 -1.08 -2.17 -15.38
C HIS A 235 -0.98 -1.07 -14.31
N ASN A 236 0.24 -0.87 -13.77
CA ASN A 236 0.54 0.17 -12.80
C ASN A 236 0.12 1.56 -13.30
N PHE A 237 0.43 1.87 -14.55
CA PHE A 237 0.13 3.14 -15.19
C PHE A 237 -1.38 3.35 -15.29
N GLU A 238 -2.12 2.38 -15.83
CA GLU A 238 -3.57 2.44 -15.95
C GLU A 238 -4.26 2.57 -14.58
N GLY A 239 -3.84 1.76 -13.60
CA GLY A 239 -4.38 1.77 -12.25
C GLY A 239 -4.07 3.06 -11.49
N PHE A 240 -2.87 3.63 -11.67
CA PHE A 240 -2.52 4.94 -11.11
C PHE A 240 -3.47 6.04 -11.60
N PHE A 241 -3.64 6.17 -12.93
CA PHE A 241 -4.50 7.20 -13.51
C PHE A 241 -5.97 6.98 -13.17
N MET A 242 -6.41 5.72 -13.08
CA MET A 242 -7.75 5.39 -12.61
C MET A 242 -7.98 5.81 -11.15
N ASN A 243 -7.04 5.53 -10.24
CA ASN A 243 -7.17 5.97 -8.85
C ASN A 243 -7.12 7.50 -8.71
N MET A 244 -6.16 8.15 -9.37
CA MET A 244 -6.04 9.61 -9.28
C MET A 244 -7.26 10.32 -9.87
N GLY A 245 -7.83 9.80 -10.95
CA GLY A 245 -9.06 10.32 -11.53
C GLY A 245 -10.25 10.18 -10.58
N ASP A 246 -10.34 9.08 -9.83
CA ASP A 246 -11.35 8.93 -8.77
C ASP A 246 -11.18 10.01 -7.72
N MET A 247 -9.95 10.28 -7.29
CA MET A 247 -9.70 11.28 -6.27
C MET A 247 -10.13 12.68 -6.72
N LEU A 248 -9.88 13.05 -7.98
CA LEU A 248 -10.30 14.33 -8.53
C LEU A 248 -11.83 14.43 -8.66
N VAL A 249 -12.46 13.40 -9.23
CA VAL A 249 -13.91 13.34 -9.38
C VAL A 249 -14.60 13.40 -8.02
N LYS A 250 -14.12 12.64 -7.03
CA LYS A 250 -14.66 12.61 -5.67
C LYS A 250 -14.50 13.96 -4.96
N SER A 251 -13.45 14.74 -5.25
CA SER A 251 -13.32 16.13 -4.74
C SER A 251 -14.10 17.17 -5.54
N GLY A 252 -14.86 16.77 -6.56
CA GLY A 252 -15.66 17.67 -7.39
C GLY A 252 -14.93 18.27 -8.60
N ASP A 253 -13.65 17.98 -8.80
CA ASP A 253 -12.88 18.41 -9.97
C ASP A 253 -13.06 17.42 -11.12
N VAL A 254 -14.29 17.40 -11.64
CA VAL A 254 -14.73 16.40 -12.61
C VAL A 254 -13.99 16.53 -13.94
N GLU A 255 -13.78 17.75 -14.44
CA GLU A 255 -13.17 17.96 -15.75
C GLU A 255 -11.70 17.52 -15.76
N THR A 256 -10.94 17.90 -14.73
CA THR A 256 -9.54 17.43 -14.59
C THR A 256 -9.49 15.93 -14.37
N GLY A 257 -10.43 15.37 -13.59
CA GLY A 257 -10.58 13.93 -13.39
C GLY A 257 -10.77 13.16 -14.70
N ILE A 258 -11.57 13.69 -15.63
CA ILE A 258 -11.76 13.09 -16.97
C ILE A 258 -10.46 13.09 -17.78
N ILE A 259 -9.68 14.17 -17.74
CA ILE A 259 -8.38 14.23 -18.42
C ILE A 259 -7.43 13.19 -17.83
N ILE A 260 -7.36 13.10 -16.50
CA ILE A 260 -6.55 12.11 -15.79
C ILE A 260 -6.97 10.67 -16.15
N TYR A 261 -8.25 10.35 -16.20
CA TYR A 261 -8.69 9.03 -16.67
C TYR A 261 -8.24 8.73 -18.09
N LYS A 262 -8.36 9.71 -19.01
CA LYS A 262 -7.98 9.53 -20.41
C LYS A 262 -6.49 9.24 -20.59
N ASN A 263 -5.63 9.73 -19.70
CA ASN A 263 -4.21 9.40 -19.73
C ASN A 263 -3.95 7.89 -19.59
N ALA A 264 -4.77 7.13 -18.84
CA ALA A 264 -4.62 5.68 -18.74
C ALA A 264 -4.64 4.97 -20.11
N LYS A 265 -5.38 5.54 -21.08
CA LYS A 265 -5.51 5.01 -22.45
C LYS A 265 -4.23 5.15 -23.27
N LEU A 266 -3.25 5.92 -22.79
CA LEU A 266 -1.94 6.07 -23.44
C LEU A 266 -1.05 4.83 -23.26
N SER A 267 -1.35 3.96 -22.30
CA SER A 267 -0.60 2.74 -22.08
C SER A 267 -0.65 1.80 -23.29
N LYS A 268 0.51 1.23 -23.65
CA LYS A 268 0.61 0.20 -24.70
C LYS A 268 -0.21 -1.05 -24.37
N THR A 269 -0.46 -1.31 -23.09
CA THR A 269 -1.19 -2.48 -22.59
C THR A 269 -2.67 -2.19 -22.30
N TYR A 270 -3.17 -0.99 -22.58
CA TYR A 270 -4.54 -0.59 -22.26
C TYR A 270 -5.60 -1.56 -22.79
N ASN A 271 -5.43 -2.07 -24.02
CA ASN A 271 -6.39 -3.00 -24.63
C ASN A 271 -6.45 -4.37 -23.96
N LEU A 272 -5.36 -4.77 -23.29
CA LEU A 272 -5.23 -6.02 -22.55
C LEU A 272 -5.71 -5.88 -21.10
N TRP A 273 -5.87 -4.65 -20.61
CA TRP A 273 -6.19 -4.38 -19.22
C TRP A 273 -7.61 -4.85 -18.86
N PRO A 274 -7.79 -5.76 -17.88
CA PRO A 274 -9.10 -6.30 -17.53
C PRO A 274 -10.12 -5.25 -17.05
N TYR A 275 -9.64 -4.09 -16.58
CA TYR A 275 -10.46 -3.02 -16.02
C TYR A 275 -10.72 -1.86 -16.99
N LYS A 276 -10.39 -2.02 -18.27
CA LYS A 276 -10.61 -0.98 -19.29
C LYS A 276 -12.08 -0.51 -19.35
N GLU A 277 -13.03 -1.44 -19.26
CA GLU A 277 -14.46 -1.12 -19.29
C GLU A 277 -14.89 -0.32 -18.07
N MET A 278 -14.32 -0.65 -16.89
CA MET A 278 -14.55 0.13 -15.68
C MET A 278 -14.04 1.57 -15.84
N LEU A 279 -12.89 1.78 -16.48
CA LEU A 279 -12.37 3.12 -16.79
C LEU A 279 -13.34 3.89 -17.70
N GLU A 280 -13.78 3.26 -18.79
CA GLU A 280 -14.69 3.91 -19.76
C GLU A 280 -16.01 4.30 -19.08
N GLN A 281 -16.54 3.44 -18.21
CA GLN A 281 -17.71 3.77 -17.40
C GLN A 281 -17.46 4.92 -16.42
N ARG A 282 -16.25 5.05 -15.86
CA ARG A 282 -15.89 6.18 -14.98
C ARG A 282 -15.82 7.49 -15.75
N ILE A 283 -15.28 7.47 -16.97
CA ILE A 283 -15.24 8.63 -17.86
C ILE A 283 -16.67 9.06 -18.22
N LEU A 284 -17.50 8.12 -18.68
CA LEU A 284 -18.87 8.38 -19.10
C LEU A 284 -19.73 8.93 -17.95
N ASN A 285 -19.56 8.38 -16.74
CA ASN A 285 -20.38 8.70 -15.58
C ASN A 285 -19.71 9.68 -14.60
N ALA A 286 -18.63 10.38 -14.99
CA ALA A 286 -17.79 11.15 -14.07
C ALA A 286 -18.59 12.16 -13.22
N ARG A 287 -19.55 12.89 -13.83
CA ARG A 287 -20.43 13.84 -13.11
C ARG A 287 -21.28 13.13 -12.04
N ASN A 288 -21.88 11.99 -12.38
CA ASN A 288 -22.66 11.19 -11.44
C ASN A 288 -21.75 10.60 -10.33
N ASN A 289 -20.52 10.22 -10.69
CA ASN A 289 -19.56 9.64 -9.77
C ASN A 289 -19.00 10.64 -8.76
N ALA A 290 -18.98 11.94 -9.06
CA ALA A 290 -18.65 12.97 -8.06
C ALA A 290 -19.56 12.88 -6.81
N VAL A 291 -20.83 12.50 -7.03
CA VAL A 291 -21.78 12.24 -5.95
C VAL A 291 -21.64 10.80 -5.42
N ASN A 292 -21.51 9.80 -6.29
CA ASN A 292 -21.48 8.39 -5.87
C ASN A 292 -20.25 8.03 -5.04
N PHE A 293 -19.08 8.57 -5.38
CA PHE A 293 -17.82 8.29 -4.68
C PHE A 293 -17.75 8.82 -3.25
N ASN A 294 -18.67 9.73 -2.89
CA ASN A 294 -18.85 10.22 -1.53
C ASN A 294 -19.93 9.45 -0.75
N LYS A 295 -20.63 8.50 -1.38
CA LYS A 295 -21.60 7.61 -0.74
C LYS A 295 -20.95 6.27 -0.38
N LYS A 296 -21.56 5.54 0.56
CA LYS A 296 -21.21 4.14 0.86
C LYS A 296 -21.71 3.14 -0.22
N ALA A 297 -21.67 3.52 -1.51
CA ALA A 297 -22.38 2.79 -2.57
C ALA A 297 -21.80 1.39 -2.88
N ALA A 298 -22.68 0.43 -3.15
CA ALA A 298 -22.45 -1.02 -3.08
C ALA A 298 -22.21 -1.73 -4.44
N THR A 299 -21.62 -1.07 -5.43
CA THR A 299 -21.13 -1.74 -6.66
C THR A 299 -19.80 -1.17 -7.12
N ALA A 300 -18.95 -2.00 -7.73
CA ALA A 300 -17.59 -1.62 -8.12
C ALA A 300 -17.51 -0.37 -9.01
N ASN A 301 -18.47 -0.19 -9.93
CA ASN A 301 -18.49 0.95 -10.86
C ASN A 301 -18.92 2.28 -10.23
N LYS A 302 -19.56 2.23 -9.05
CA LYS A 302 -20.05 3.41 -8.32
C LYS A 302 -19.18 3.75 -7.09
N SER A 303 -18.09 3.00 -6.91
CA SER A 303 -17.12 3.18 -5.85
C SER A 303 -15.76 3.55 -6.43
N ILE A 304 -15.00 4.32 -5.67
CA ILE A 304 -13.58 4.54 -5.96
C ILE A 304 -12.84 3.19 -5.99
N VAL A 305 -11.68 3.13 -6.66
CA VAL A 305 -10.85 1.92 -6.80
C VAL A 305 -10.67 1.23 -5.45
N PHE A 306 -10.27 1.99 -4.42
CA PHE A 306 -9.99 1.43 -3.09
C PHE A 306 -11.18 0.70 -2.45
N ASN A 307 -12.41 1.11 -2.77
CA ASN A 307 -13.65 0.55 -2.23
C ASN A 307 -14.41 -0.31 -3.26
N SER A 308 -13.85 -0.57 -4.44
CA SER A 308 -14.54 -1.29 -5.52
C SER A 308 -14.46 -2.81 -5.39
N GLY A 309 -13.59 -3.31 -4.50
CA GLY A 309 -13.21 -4.72 -4.43
C GLY A 309 -12.02 -5.07 -5.33
N TYR A 310 -11.47 -4.12 -6.09
CA TYR A 310 -10.37 -4.36 -7.04
C TYR A 310 -9.11 -3.53 -6.76
N GLY A 311 -8.94 -3.12 -5.49
CA GLY A 311 -7.94 -2.13 -5.09
C GLY A 311 -6.48 -2.54 -5.28
N CYS A 312 -6.15 -3.81 -5.41
CA CYS A 312 -4.79 -4.24 -5.76
C CYS A 312 -4.73 -4.67 -7.22
N VAL A 313 -5.67 -5.52 -7.63
CA VAL A 313 -5.65 -6.18 -8.95
C VAL A 313 -5.84 -5.22 -10.12
N VAL A 314 -6.37 -4.01 -9.90
CA VAL A 314 -6.44 -2.97 -10.94
C VAL A 314 -5.06 -2.68 -11.56
N CYS A 315 -3.99 -2.78 -10.76
CA CYS A 315 -2.61 -2.63 -11.23
C CYS A 315 -1.94 -3.97 -11.55
N HIS A 316 -2.39 -5.05 -10.92
CA HIS A 316 -1.66 -6.32 -10.87
C HIS A 316 -2.18 -7.43 -11.77
N GLN A 317 -3.47 -7.46 -12.11
CA GLN A 317 -4.05 -8.55 -12.88
C GLN A 317 -3.75 -8.43 -14.38
N LYS A 318 -3.35 -9.55 -14.98
CA LYS A 318 -3.08 -9.74 -16.40
C LYS A 318 -4.32 -10.27 -17.12
#